data_AF-A0A1R1Z2Q2-F1
#
_entry.id   AF-A0A1R1Z2Q2-F1
#
_cell.length_a   1.000
_cell.length_b   1.000
_cell.length_c   1.000
_cell.angle_alpha   90.00
_cell.angle_beta   90.00
_cell.angle_gamma   90.00
#
_symmetry.space_group_name_H-M   'P 1'
#
loop_
_entity.id
_entity.type
_entity.pdbx_description
1 polymer ?
#
loop_
_entity_poly.entity_id
_entity_poly.type
_entity_poly.pdbx_seq_one_letter_code
_entity_poly.pdbx_strand_id
1 'polypeptide(L)'
;MHRVHYFASSAQAYDASLDAGPVREGDILVIDAERIVGLTSADPIAITTESGALKAFAPMDRESLLGELVHDADTIGRAVDEALRHRLPVADHFLGFAGPSHVVLPSELHPTLTREDIMVTTDAIDHRIAALRGRTQAAAPDSSEGLFLRKALDQLAGARDRLNGAPRPTR
;
A
#
# COMPACT_ATOMS: atom_id res chain seq x y z
N MET A 1 25.46 -0.06 -11.08
CA MET A 1 25.40 -0.47 -9.65
C MET A 1 25.00 0.77 -8.88
N HIS A 2 23.82 0.78 -8.26
CA HIS A 2 23.28 1.95 -7.57
C HIS A 2 23.65 1.92 -6.09
N ARG A 3 23.75 3.08 -5.45
CA ARG A 3 23.92 3.23 -4.01
C ARG A 3 22.74 3.99 -3.42
N VAL A 4 22.48 3.73 -2.14
CA VAL A 4 21.49 4.47 -1.35
C VAL A 4 22.27 5.37 -0.40
N HIS A 5 22.00 6.68 -0.46
CA HIS A 5 22.63 7.69 0.37
C HIS A 5 21.59 8.32 1.29
N TYR A 6 21.96 8.50 2.55
CA TYR A 6 21.10 9.07 3.57
C TYR A 6 21.56 10.49 3.91
N PHE A 7 20.62 11.42 3.92
CA PHE A 7 20.88 12.83 4.21
C PHE A 7 19.97 13.34 5.33
N ALA A 8 20.45 14.36 6.03
CA ALA A 8 19.67 15.00 7.09
C ALA A 8 18.58 15.94 6.54
N SER A 9 18.77 16.49 5.33
CA SER A 9 17.82 17.36 4.64
C SER A 9 17.90 17.23 3.12
N SER A 10 16.82 17.58 2.41
CA SER A 10 16.78 17.56 0.94
C SER A 10 17.71 18.60 0.32
N ALA A 11 17.94 19.74 0.99
CA ALA A 11 18.90 20.74 0.53
C ALA A 11 20.33 20.17 0.49
N GLN A 12 20.74 19.45 1.54
CA GLN A 12 22.05 18.79 1.57
C GLN A 12 22.17 17.71 0.48
N ALA A 13 21.10 16.95 0.25
CA ALA A 13 21.04 15.93 -0.80
C ALA A 13 21.15 16.55 -2.20
N TYR A 14 20.50 17.70 -2.41
CA TYR A 14 20.56 18.46 -3.65
C TYR A 14 22.00 18.93 -3.93
N ASP A 15 22.64 19.61 -2.98
CA ASP A 15 24.01 20.10 -3.12
C ASP A 15 24.99 18.95 -3.40
N ALA A 16 24.86 17.84 -2.67
CA ALA A 16 25.70 16.66 -2.85
C ALA A 16 25.55 15.99 -4.23
N SER A 17 24.44 16.25 -4.93
CA SER A 17 24.20 15.75 -6.29
C SER A 17 24.83 16.63 -7.37
N LEU A 18 25.11 17.90 -7.06
CA LEU A 18 25.75 18.86 -7.97
C LEU A 18 27.28 18.79 -7.91
N ASP A 19 27.83 18.47 -6.73
CA ASP A 19 29.27 18.39 -6.53
C ASP A 19 29.88 17.12 -7.16
N ALA A 20 31.18 17.17 -7.48
CA ALA A 20 31.97 16.01 -7.94
C ALA A 20 32.26 14.99 -6.81
N GLY A 21 31.26 14.74 -5.97
CA GLY A 21 31.32 13.92 -4.78
C GLY A 21 31.08 12.42 -5.03
N PRO A 22 30.73 11.68 -3.97
CA PRO A 22 30.53 10.24 -4.03
C PRO A 22 29.17 9.83 -4.61
N VAL A 23 28.22 10.77 -4.74
CA VAL A 23 26.90 10.54 -5.31
C VAL A 23 27.01 10.51 -6.83
N ARG A 24 26.43 9.49 -7.46
CA ARG A 24 26.44 9.32 -8.92
C ARG A 24 25.02 9.34 -9.46
N GLU A 25 24.88 9.69 -10.74
CA GLU A 25 23.59 9.63 -11.43
C GLU A 25 22.96 8.23 -11.29
N GLY A 26 21.67 8.20 -10.97
CA GLY A 26 20.92 6.97 -10.72
C GLY A 26 21.11 6.38 -9.32
N ASP A 27 21.91 7.00 -8.44
CA ASP A 27 21.89 6.70 -7.01
C ASP A 27 20.59 7.23 -6.35
N ILE A 28 20.21 6.59 -5.25
CA ILE A 28 18.99 6.89 -4.51
C ILE A 28 19.33 7.76 -3.30
N LEU A 29 18.52 8.79 -3.08
CA LEU A 29 18.63 9.73 -1.97
C LEU A 29 17.49 9.46 -0.99
N VAL A 30 17.79 9.24 0.29
CA VAL A 30 16.79 9.03 1.35
C VAL A 30 16.93 10.13 2.39
N ILE A 31 15.83 10.85 2.63
CA ILE A 31 15.73 11.94 3.61
C ILE A 31 14.52 11.67 4.50
N ASP A 32 14.69 10.76 5.48
CA ASP A 32 13.61 10.27 6.33
C ASP A 32 12.89 11.38 7.10
N ALA A 33 13.64 12.36 7.60
CA ALA A 33 13.10 13.48 8.37
C ALA A 33 12.09 14.33 7.57
N GLU A 34 12.28 14.40 6.25
CA GLU A 34 11.42 15.14 5.33
C GLU A 34 10.46 14.22 4.57
N ARG A 35 10.53 12.90 4.82
CA ARG A 35 9.75 11.84 4.15
C ARG A 35 9.98 11.78 2.64
N ILE A 36 11.22 12.05 2.21
CA ILE A 36 11.58 12.15 0.79
C ILE A 36 12.46 10.97 0.38
N VAL A 37 12.12 10.38 -0.77
CA VAL A 37 13.07 9.57 -1.55
C VAL A 37 13.22 10.20 -2.91
N GLY A 38 14.46 10.31 -3.37
CA GLY A 38 14.78 10.89 -4.65
C GLY A 38 15.77 10.07 -5.47
N LEU A 39 15.88 10.45 -6.73
CA LEU A 39 16.86 9.92 -7.67
C LEU A 39 17.83 11.02 -8.06
N THR A 40 19.11 10.67 -8.02
CA THR A 40 20.19 11.58 -8.37
C THR A 40 20.24 11.75 -9.88
N SER A 41 20.17 12.99 -10.35
CA SER A 41 20.42 13.39 -11.73
C SER A 41 21.06 14.78 -11.76
N ALA A 42 21.25 15.37 -12.94
CA ALA A 42 21.67 16.77 -13.06
C ALA A 42 20.72 17.75 -12.33
N ASP A 43 19.45 17.37 -12.18
CA ASP A 43 18.46 18.04 -11.34
C ASP A 43 17.71 16.96 -10.55
N PRO A 44 18.15 16.60 -9.32
CA PRO A 44 17.66 15.44 -8.60
C PRO A 44 16.15 15.50 -8.40
N ILE A 45 15.50 14.35 -8.60
CA ILE A 45 14.04 14.26 -8.65
C ILE A 45 13.52 13.60 -7.38
N ALA A 46 12.36 14.03 -6.89
CA ALA A 46 11.63 13.31 -5.85
C ALA A 46 10.65 12.32 -6.47
N ILE A 47 10.58 11.12 -5.92
CA ILE A 47 9.56 10.10 -6.27
C ILE A 47 8.42 10.03 -5.25
N THR A 48 8.62 10.61 -4.07
CA THR A 48 7.65 10.72 -2.98
C THR A 48 6.70 11.89 -3.19
N THR A 49 5.60 11.93 -2.45
CA THR A 49 4.64 13.06 -2.49
C THR A 49 5.28 14.34 -1.98
N GLU A 50 6.14 14.25 -0.97
CA GLU A 50 6.99 15.35 -0.52
C GLU A 50 8.22 15.43 -1.43
N SER A 51 8.61 16.64 -1.83
CA SER A 51 9.77 16.86 -2.70
C SER A 51 10.88 17.71 -2.07
N GLY A 52 10.57 18.54 -1.08
CA GLY A 52 11.56 19.42 -0.45
C GLY A 52 12.30 20.26 -1.49
N ALA A 53 13.63 20.23 -1.46
CA ALA A 53 14.50 20.89 -2.44
C ALA A 53 14.68 20.12 -3.77
N LEU A 54 14.18 18.89 -3.87
CA LEU A 54 14.29 18.09 -5.08
C LEU A 54 13.18 18.44 -6.09
N LYS A 55 13.43 18.20 -7.37
CA LYS A 55 12.46 18.43 -8.44
C LYS A 55 11.25 17.51 -8.31
N ALA A 56 10.06 18.09 -8.29
CA ALA A 56 8.80 17.36 -8.38
C ALA A 56 8.30 17.29 -9.82
N PHE A 57 7.54 16.24 -10.14
CA PHE A 57 6.85 16.10 -11.42
C PHE A 57 5.34 16.18 -11.24
N ALA A 58 4.69 16.85 -12.18
CA ALA A 58 3.24 16.84 -12.25
C ALA A 58 2.75 15.42 -12.62
N PRO A 59 1.54 15.01 -12.17
CA PRO A 59 0.98 13.72 -12.57
C PRO A 59 0.93 13.55 -14.09
N MET A 60 1.54 12.48 -14.58
CA MET A 60 1.58 12.11 -15.99
C MET A 60 1.57 10.58 -16.14
N ASP A 61 1.29 10.08 -17.34
CA ASP A 61 1.35 8.65 -17.61
C ASP A 61 2.80 8.13 -17.64
N ARG A 62 2.94 6.80 -17.59
CA ARG A 62 4.23 6.10 -17.53
C ARG A 62 5.14 6.41 -18.72
N GLU A 63 4.57 6.50 -19.92
CA GLU A 63 5.33 6.68 -21.16
C GLU A 63 5.86 8.11 -21.25
N SER A 64 5.01 9.09 -20.95
CA SER A 64 5.38 10.50 -20.81
C SER A 64 6.50 10.69 -19.77
N LEU A 65 6.39 10.03 -18.62
CA LEU A 65 7.40 10.12 -17.56
C LEU A 65 8.76 9.56 -17.98
N LEU A 66 8.77 8.45 -18.72
CA LEU A 66 9.99 7.88 -19.30
C LEU A 66 10.61 8.74 -20.41
N GLY A 67 9.80 9.55 -21.09
CA GLY A 67 10.28 10.52 -22.08
C GLY A 67 10.95 11.74 -21.46
N GLU A 68 10.49 12.16 -20.29
CA GLU A 68 11.00 13.35 -19.57
C GLU A 68 12.21 13.05 -18.68
N LEU A 69 12.31 11.83 -18.14
CA LEU A 69 13.36 11.44 -17.22
C LEU A 69 14.56 10.84 -17.93
N VAL A 70 15.76 11.15 -17.44
CA VAL A 70 17.00 10.50 -17.88
C VAL A 70 17.11 9.05 -17.40
N HIS A 71 16.31 8.68 -16.39
CA HIS A 71 16.33 7.37 -15.77
C HIS A 71 15.41 6.39 -16.49
N ASP A 72 15.91 5.16 -16.70
CA ASP A 72 15.08 4.06 -17.18
C ASP A 72 14.08 3.57 -16.13
N ALA A 73 13.12 2.75 -16.58
CA ALA A 73 12.07 2.21 -15.73
C ALA A 73 12.62 1.41 -14.54
N ASP A 74 13.73 0.69 -14.72
CA ASP A 74 14.34 -0.11 -13.67
C ASP A 74 14.96 0.79 -12.58
N THR A 75 15.57 1.91 -12.96
CA THR A 75 16.15 2.88 -12.03
C THR A 75 15.07 3.59 -11.23
N ILE A 76 13.98 4.00 -11.89
CA ILE A 76 12.80 4.57 -11.24
C ILE A 76 12.20 3.55 -10.27
N GLY A 77 12.02 2.30 -10.71
CA GLY A 77 11.46 1.23 -9.90
C GLY A 77 12.25 0.94 -8.63
N ARG A 78 13.59 0.97 -8.69
CA ARG A 78 14.44 0.80 -7.49
C ARG A 78 14.25 1.90 -6.45
N ALA A 79 14.10 3.15 -6.88
CA ALA A 79 13.78 4.23 -5.94
C ALA A 79 12.40 4.06 -5.33
N VAL A 80 11.41 3.66 -6.14
CA VAL A 80 10.05 3.39 -5.66
C VAL A 80 10.05 2.27 -4.63
N ASP A 81 10.76 1.17 -4.89
CA ASP A 81 10.92 0.06 -3.96
C ASP A 81 11.60 0.52 -2.65
N GLU A 82 12.57 1.42 -2.72
CA GLU A 82 13.21 2.02 -1.53
C GLU A 82 12.21 2.84 -0.71
N ALA A 83 11.43 3.72 -1.34
CA ALA A 83 10.39 4.49 -0.65
C ALA A 83 9.34 3.60 0.01
N LEU A 84 8.90 2.54 -0.67
CA LEU A 84 7.96 1.56 -0.12
C LEU A 84 8.58 0.80 1.07
N ARG A 85 9.86 0.44 1.01
CA ARG A 85 10.59 -0.19 2.12
C ARG A 85 10.61 0.68 3.38
N HIS A 86 10.77 2.00 3.23
CA HIS A 86 10.71 2.98 4.32
C HIS A 86 9.29 3.40 4.70
N ARG A 87 8.26 2.86 4.04
CA ARG A 87 6.84 3.22 4.24
C ARG A 87 6.56 4.70 4.00
N LEU A 88 7.29 5.29 3.04
CA LEU A 88 7.12 6.67 2.63
C LEU A 88 6.09 6.76 1.49
N PRO A 89 5.29 7.84 1.43
CA PRO A 89 4.23 8.00 0.44
C PRO A 89 4.86 8.28 -0.93
N VAL A 90 4.75 7.32 -1.84
CA VAL A 90 5.17 7.47 -3.25
C VAL A 90 4.10 8.25 -4.01
N ALA A 91 4.51 9.18 -4.89
CA ALA A 91 3.54 9.89 -5.72
C ALA A 91 2.92 8.95 -6.77
N ASP A 92 1.61 9.06 -7.00
CA ASP A 92 0.81 8.05 -7.72
C ASP A 92 1.35 7.68 -9.10
N HIS A 93 1.87 8.65 -9.84
CA HIS A 93 2.41 8.45 -11.19
C HIS A 93 3.71 7.64 -11.23
N PHE A 94 4.41 7.50 -10.09
CA PHE A 94 5.57 6.62 -9.93
C PHE A 94 5.20 5.21 -9.48
N LEU A 95 4.02 4.98 -8.90
CA LEU A 95 3.62 3.66 -8.39
C LEU A 95 3.62 2.56 -9.46
N GLY A 96 3.38 2.94 -10.72
CA GLY A 96 3.45 2.01 -11.85
C GLY A 96 4.85 1.40 -12.06
N PHE A 97 5.90 2.02 -11.54
CA PHE A 97 7.29 1.54 -11.66
C PHE A 97 7.71 0.61 -10.54
N ALA A 98 6.91 0.47 -9.48
CA ALA A 98 7.21 -0.48 -8.41
C ALA A 98 7.51 -1.85 -9.00
N GLY A 99 8.59 -2.48 -8.52
CA GLY A 99 8.91 -3.83 -8.92
C GLY A 99 7.76 -4.78 -8.61
N PRO A 100 7.74 -6.01 -9.17
CA PRO A 100 6.81 -7.03 -8.71
C PRO A 100 6.89 -7.07 -7.19
N SER A 101 5.75 -6.81 -6.53
CA SER A 101 5.65 -6.67 -5.09
C SER A 101 6.52 -7.74 -4.47
N HIS A 102 7.44 -7.37 -3.56
CA HIS A 102 8.17 -8.36 -2.78
C HIS A 102 7.12 -9.35 -2.32
N VAL A 103 7.24 -10.60 -2.80
CA VAL A 103 6.35 -11.67 -2.39
C VAL A 103 6.61 -11.75 -0.90
N VAL A 104 5.72 -11.17 -0.11
CA VAL A 104 5.72 -11.36 1.34
C VAL A 104 5.66 -12.85 1.49
N LEU A 105 6.78 -13.43 1.93
CA LEU A 105 6.86 -14.87 2.03
C LEU A 105 5.73 -15.28 2.98
N PRO A 106 5.02 -16.39 2.75
CA PRO A 106 4.00 -16.85 3.67
C PRO A 106 4.51 -16.97 5.12
N SER A 107 5.83 -17.11 5.31
CA SER A 107 6.51 -17.08 6.61
C SER A 107 6.55 -15.71 7.31
N GLU A 108 6.38 -14.62 6.57
CA GLU A 108 6.33 -13.23 7.06
C GLU A 108 4.88 -12.76 7.29
N LEU A 109 3.90 -13.49 6.76
CA LEU A 109 2.50 -13.32 7.12
C LEU A 109 2.26 -14.00 8.46
N HIS A 110 2.09 -13.22 9.52
CA HIS A 110 1.47 -13.74 10.74
C HIS A 110 -0.04 -13.80 10.52
N PRO A 111 -0.68 -14.98 10.42
CA PRO A 111 -2.12 -15.06 10.34
C PRO A 111 -2.72 -14.56 11.66
N THR A 112 -3.40 -13.41 11.63
CA THR A 112 -4.09 -12.83 12.80
C THR A 112 -5.27 -13.69 13.26
N LEU A 113 -5.84 -14.50 12.35
CA LEU A 113 -6.89 -15.48 12.61
C LEU A 113 -6.46 -16.82 12.03
N THR A 114 -6.48 -17.85 12.87
CA THR A 114 -6.26 -19.23 12.43
C THR A 114 -7.48 -19.77 11.68
N ARG A 115 -7.33 -20.91 11.01
CA ARG A 115 -8.47 -21.61 10.40
C ARG A 115 -9.52 -22.01 11.44
N GLU A 116 -9.10 -22.36 12.64
CA GLU A 116 -10.01 -22.70 13.74
C GLU A 116 -10.82 -21.47 14.17
N ASP A 117 -10.17 -20.30 14.28
CA ASP A 117 -10.85 -19.03 14.59
C ASP A 117 -11.91 -18.69 13.53
N ILE A 118 -11.59 -18.89 12.25
CA ILE A 118 -12.52 -18.66 11.14
C ILE A 118 -13.72 -19.62 11.21
N MET A 119 -13.49 -20.91 11.50
CA MET A 119 -14.55 -21.90 11.62
C MET A 119 -15.49 -21.60 12.79
N VAL A 120 -14.93 -21.33 13.98
CA VAL A 120 -15.71 -20.99 15.18
C VAL A 120 -16.53 -19.71 14.96
N THR A 121 -15.93 -18.71 14.31
CA THR A 121 -16.64 -17.46 13.98
C THR A 121 -17.77 -17.68 12.99
N THR A 122 -17.55 -18.54 11.98
CA THR A 122 -18.58 -18.88 10.99
C THR A 122 -19.74 -19.63 11.62
N ASP A 123 -19.48 -20.60 12.49
CA ASP A 123 -20.51 -21.36 13.22
C ASP A 123 -21.33 -20.44 14.14
N ALA A 124 -20.66 -19.50 14.82
CA ALA A 124 -21.34 -18.52 15.66
C ALA A 124 -22.26 -17.58 14.86
N ILE A 125 -21.82 -17.17 13.66
CA ILE A 125 -22.63 -16.37 12.74
C ILE A 125 -23.84 -17.17 12.26
N ASP A 126 -23.65 -18.42 11.85
CA ASP A 126 -24.75 -19.28 11.37
C ASP A 126 -25.79 -19.55 12.46
N HIS A 127 -25.33 -19.82 13.69
CA HIS A 127 -26.21 -19.94 14.85
C HIS A 127 -27.00 -18.64 15.10
N ARG A 128 -26.35 -17.48 15.00
CA ARG A 128 -27.02 -16.18 15.19
C ARG A 128 -28.02 -15.87 14.09
N ILE A 129 -27.72 -16.18 12.84
CA ILE A 129 -28.64 -16.04 11.70
C ILE A 129 -29.88 -16.91 11.93
N ALA A 130 -29.71 -18.17 12.32
CA ALA A 130 -30.82 -19.07 12.60
C ALA A 130 -31.74 -18.52 13.70
N ALA A 131 -31.15 -18.05 14.81
CA ALA A 131 -31.90 -17.45 15.92
C ALA A 131 -32.66 -16.18 15.51
N LEU A 132 -32.04 -15.31 14.69
CA LEU A 132 -32.70 -14.08 14.22
C LEU A 132 -33.79 -14.35 13.19
N ARG A 133 -33.63 -15.34 12.30
CA ARG A 133 -34.68 -15.74 11.36
C ARG A 133 -35.96 -16.20 12.07
N GLY A 134 -35.81 -16.96 13.16
CA GLY A 134 -36.96 -17.35 14.00
C GLY A 134 -37.68 -16.15 14.60
N ARG A 135 -36.95 -15.11 15.02
CA ARG A 135 -37.53 -13.87 15.55
C ARG A 135 -38.22 -13.02 14.48
N THR A 136 -37.65 -12.95 13.27
CA THR A 136 -38.24 -12.20 12.16
C THR A 136 -39.60 -12.77 11.74
N GLN A 137 -39.81 -14.08 11.87
CA GLN A 137 -41.11 -14.72 11.58
C GLN A 137 -42.22 -14.29 12.56
N ALA A 138 -41.86 -13.87 13.77
CA ALA A 138 -42.80 -13.42 14.80
C ALA A 138 -43.03 -11.90 14.80
N ALA A 139 -42.20 -11.12 14.10
CA ALA A 139 -42.25 -9.66 14.08
C ALA A 139 -43.03 -9.14 12.86
N ALA A 140 -43.77 -8.03 13.04
CA ALA A 140 -44.44 -7.37 11.91
C ALA A 140 -43.40 -6.77 10.94
N PRO A 141 -43.49 -7.01 9.62
CA PRO A 141 -42.43 -6.67 8.65
C PRO A 141 -42.06 -5.18 8.60
N ASP A 142 -43.05 -4.31 8.77
CA ASP A 142 -42.91 -2.85 8.66
C ASP A 142 -42.73 -2.18 10.02
N SER A 143 -42.66 -2.97 11.10
CA SER A 143 -42.31 -2.46 12.42
C SER A 143 -40.81 -2.12 12.47
N SER A 144 -40.45 -1.19 13.36
CA SER A 144 -39.04 -0.87 13.64
C SER A 144 -38.23 -2.11 14.04
N GLU A 145 -38.84 -3.07 14.75
CA GLU A 145 -38.21 -4.35 15.08
C GLU A 145 -37.96 -5.21 13.84
N GLY A 146 -38.96 -5.36 12.96
CA GLY A 146 -38.84 -6.12 11.71
C GLY A 146 -37.76 -5.56 10.78
N LEU A 147 -37.68 -4.23 10.64
CA LEU A 147 -36.64 -3.56 9.87
C LEU A 147 -35.24 -3.75 10.46
N PHE A 148 -35.11 -3.64 11.78
CA PHE A 148 -33.83 -3.86 12.47
C PHE A 148 -33.35 -5.31 12.33
N LEU A 149 -34.25 -6.29 12.50
CA LEU A 149 -33.93 -7.71 12.34
C LEU A 149 -33.48 -8.04 10.92
N ARG A 150 -34.14 -7.47 9.90
CA ARG A 150 -33.73 -7.64 8.50
C ARG A 150 -32.35 -7.08 8.22
N LYS A 151 -32.06 -5.86 8.67
CA LYS A 151 -30.72 -5.25 8.54
C LYS A 151 -29.64 -6.09 9.24
N ALA A 152 -29.93 -6.62 10.42
CA ALA A 152 -28.99 -7.47 11.16
C ALA A 152 -28.71 -8.79 10.42
N LEU A 153 -29.73 -9.40 9.80
CA LEU A 153 -29.57 -10.59 8.98
C LEU A 153 -28.68 -10.32 7.75
N ASP A 154 -28.88 -9.20 7.06
CA ASP A 154 -28.06 -8.82 5.90
C ASP A 154 -26.60 -8.60 6.29
N GLN A 155 -26.35 -7.94 7.42
CA GLN A 155 -25.00 -7.72 7.94
C GLN A 155 -24.28 -9.04 8.28
N LEU A 156 -24.98 -9.98 8.91
CA LEU A 156 -24.43 -11.28 9.27
C LEU A 156 -24.18 -12.15 8.03
N ALA A 157 -25.08 -12.14 7.05
CA ALA A 157 -24.88 -12.83 5.78
C ALA A 157 -23.64 -12.29 5.04
N GLY A 158 -23.50 -10.97 4.94
CA GLY A 158 -22.31 -10.36 4.34
C GLY A 158 -21.02 -10.65 5.11
N ALA A 159 -21.07 -10.76 6.44
CA ALA A 159 -19.92 -11.16 7.25
C ALA A 159 -19.52 -12.62 7.00
N ARG A 160 -20.50 -13.53 6.91
CA ARG A 160 -20.29 -14.94 6.56
C ARG A 160 -19.62 -15.08 5.19
N ASP A 161 -20.11 -14.37 4.18
CA ASP A 161 -19.58 -14.47 2.83
C ASP A 161 -18.12 -13.99 2.75
N ARG A 162 -17.78 -12.92 3.47
CA ARG A 162 -16.39 -12.44 3.58
C ARG A 162 -15.46 -13.47 4.24
N LEU A 163 -15.92 -14.15 5.28
CA LEU A 163 -15.13 -15.19 5.96
C LEU A 163 -14.92 -16.43 5.07
N ASN A 164 -15.92 -16.80 4.26
CA ASN A 164 -15.82 -17.92 3.33
C ASN A 164 -15.02 -17.60 2.05
N GLY A 165 -15.02 -16.34 1.61
CA GLY A 165 -14.28 -15.86 0.45
C GLY A 165 -12.80 -15.59 0.72
N ALA A 166 -12.34 -15.66 1.98
CA ALA A 166 -10.94 -15.51 2.31
C ALA A 166 -10.11 -16.63 1.64
N PRO A 167 -8.97 -16.30 0.98
CA PRO A 167 -8.18 -17.28 0.26
C PRO A 167 -7.71 -18.39 1.21
N ARG A 168 -7.97 -19.64 0.83
CA ARG A 168 -7.44 -20.79 1.56
C ARG A 168 -5.92 -20.75 1.48
N PRO A 169 -5.19 -20.81 2.61
CA PRO A 169 -3.74 -20.95 2.54
C PRO A 169 -3.41 -22.24 1.80
N THR A 170 -2.69 -22.10 0.70
CA THR A 170 -2.11 -23.22 -0.04
C THR A 170 -1.16 -23.96 0.89
N ARG A 171 -1.39 -25.27 1.04
CA ARG A 171 -0.51 -26.19 1.76
C ARG A 171 0.85 -26.32 1.09
#